data_AF-A0A932KCB3-F1
#
_entry.id   AF-A0A932KCB3-F1
#
_cell.length_a   1.000
_cell.length_b   1.000
_cell.length_c   1.000
_cell.angle_alpha   90.00
_cell.angle_beta   90.00
_cell.angle_gamma   90.00
#
_symmetry.space_group_name_H-M   'P 1'
#
loop_
_entity.id
_entity.type
_entity.pdbx_description
1 polymer ?
#
loop_
_entity_poly.entity_id
_entity_poly.type
_entity_poly.pdbx_seq_one_letter_code
_entity_poly.pdbx_strand_id
1 'polypeptide(L)'
;MPLKHLTETVLVVLLGVMVVLTGVIMDTLPLLPAGALPWAIAFGVALLYALVVYPTLKSNRAEYSFRLLHFLPALMLLIWLVIQLISIYEPNALLVHHWYTWGWALFAVVTGFLLLIAFCLTVIRRRVPRIILLVLLLVPFTGLAFASEQFYHLDDRLSAIVWQGNWWDLVGTGSFIAQRVPANDADPNLAPSDNPAEEAWRRRLRALDERRRQILAERRGTSSSEVSSRSSVTVVAVLPSSSSVLAVLPTISSAPASSPQSSGLPSSSTMSSAQSSVLIGEVMPPPNLPSSGFGLSSIAVALLAGYTGLLHDRARRRHV
;
A
#
# COMPACT_ATOMS: atom_id res chain seq x y z
N MET A 1 27.10 1.91 35.38
CA MET A 1 26.51 0.72 36.01
C MET A 1 26.27 -0.33 34.93
N PRO A 2 26.47 -1.63 35.20
CA PRO A 2 26.14 -2.68 34.23
C PRO A 2 24.64 -2.65 33.90
N LEU A 3 24.27 -2.97 32.65
CA LEU A 3 22.86 -3.04 32.23
C LEU A 3 22.07 -3.96 33.17
N LYS A 4 20.88 -3.53 33.59
CA LYS A 4 19.93 -4.42 34.24
C LYS A 4 19.60 -5.56 33.25
N HIS A 5 19.57 -6.79 33.76
CA HIS A 5 19.36 -7.99 32.94
C HIS A 5 18.12 -7.91 32.03
N LEU A 6 17.08 -7.22 32.48
CA LEU A 6 15.86 -7.00 31.71
C LEU A 6 16.10 -6.09 30.49
N THR A 7 16.83 -4.98 30.65
CA THR A 7 17.09 -4.03 29.57
C THR A 7 17.92 -4.67 28.45
N GLU A 8 18.92 -5.48 28.82
CA GLU A 8 19.74 -6.20 27.85
C GLU A 8 18.91 -7.21 27.04
N THR A 9 18.04 -7.99 27.71
CA THR A 9 17.13 -8.92 27.03
C THR A 9 16.17 -8.18 26.09
N VAL A 10 15.62 -7.04 26.51
CA VAL A 10 14.74 -6.22 25.66
C VAL A 10 15.48 -5.72 24.43
N LEU A 11 16.73 -5.27 24.56
CA LEU A 11 17.52 -4.80 23.42
C LEU A 11 17.88 -5.93 22.45
N VAL A 12 18.19 -7.13 22.95
CA VAL A 12 18.43 -8.33 22.12
C VAL A 12 17.17 -8.71 21.33
N VAL A 13 16.01 -8.73 21.98
CA VAL A 13 14.73 -9.05 21.31
C VAL A 13 14.37 -7.96 20.31
N LEU A 14 14.53 -6.68 20.67
CA LEU A 14 14.30 -5.55 19.76
C LEU A 14 15.18 -5.65 18.52
N LEU A 15 16.46 -6.00 18.67
CA LEU A 15 17.35 -6.23 17.55
C LEU A 15 16.86 -7.38 16.67
N GLY A 16 16.46 -8.51 17.27
CA GLY A 16 15.87 -9.63 16.52
C GLY A 16 14.64 -9.22 15.70
N VAL A 17 13.75 -8.41 16.28
CA VAL A 17 12.58 -7.87 15.58
C VAL A 17 13.00 -6.97 14.42
N MET A 18 13.99 -6.10 14.61
CA MET A 18 14.49 -5.22 13.54
C MET A 18 15.14 -6.00 12.39
N VAL A 19 15.86 -7.09 12.69
CA VAL A 19 16.44 -7.98 11.67
C VAL A 19 15.33 -8.66 10.85
N VAL A 20 14.29 -9.18 11.51
CA VAL A 20 13.12 -9.77 10.83
C VAL A 20 12.42 -8.76 9.93
N LEU A 21 12.09 -7.58 10.47
CA LEU A 21 11.42 -6.52 9.71
C LEU A 21 12.24 -6.09 8.50
N THR A 22 13.56 -6.02 8.65
CA THR A 22 14.47 -5.66 7.56
C THR A 22 14.49 -6.73 6.48
N GLY A 23 14.46 -8.02 6.85
CA GLY A 23 14.32 -9.13 5.90
C GLY A 23 13.05 -9.03 5.07
N VAL A 24 11.90 -8.79 5.71
CA VAL A 24 10.61 -8.57 5.02
C VAL A 24 10.68 -7.35 4.10
N ILE A 25 11.21 -6.23 4.58
CA ILE A 25 11.31 -5.00 3.79
C ILE A 25 12.18 -5.24 2.55
N MET A 26 13.33 -5.92 2.70
CA MET A 26 14.27 -6.16 1.60
C MET A 26 13.66 -6.91 0.42
N ASP A 27 12.78 -7.86 0.68
CA ASP A 27 12.10 -8.62 -0.36
C ASP A 27 11.03 -7.79 -1.08
N THR A 28 10.37 -6.88 -0.36
CA THR A 28 9.39 -5.97 -0.97
C THR A 28 10.01 -4.80 -1.74
N LEU A 29 11.32 -4.57 -1.65
CA LEU A 29 11.97 -3.40 -2.26
C LEU A 29 11.96 -3.51 -3.80
N PRO A 30 11.58 -2.44 -4.52
CA PRO A 30 11.70 -2.42 -5.97
C PRO A 30 13.18 -2.47 -6.39
N LEU A 31 13.44 -2.94 -7.61
CA LEU A 31 14.77 -2.88 -8.21
C LEU A 31 15.14 -1.43 -8.56
N LEU A 32 16.45 -1.14 -8.66
CA LEU A 32 16.94 0.17 -9.09
C LEU A 32 16.57 0.43 -10.57
N PRO A 33 16.26 1.70 -10.95
CA PRO A 33 16.34 2.91 -10.13
C PRO A 33 15.11 3.18 -9.24
N ALA A 34 13.95 2.55 -9.51
CA ALA A 34 12.70 2.82 -8.79
C ALA A 34 12.80 2.54 -7.28
N GLY A 35 13.59 1.55 -6.89
CA GLY A 35 13.86 1.19 -5.49
C GLY A 35 14.76 2.13 -4.72
N ALA A 36 15.40 3.12 -5.36
CA ALA A 36 16.42 3.94 -4.71
C ALA A 36 15.87 4.71 -3.50
N LEU A 37 14.69 5.32 -3.66
CA LEU A 37 14.03 6.08 -2.61
C LEU A 37 13.52 5.17 -1.46
N PRO A 38 12.71 4.11 -1.73
CA PRO A 38 12.36 3.10 -0.74
C PRO A 38 13.55 2.57 0.06
N TRP A 39 14.62 2.22 -0.63
CA TRP A 39 15.85 1.72 -0.03
C TRP A 39 16.50 2.79 0.86
N ALA A 40 16.64 4.03 0.39
CA ALA A 40 17.27 5.11 1.16
C ALA A 40 16.52 5.39 2.46
N ILE A 41 15.19 5.30 2.43
CA ILE A 41 14.33 5.46 3.61
C ILE A 41 14.52 4.29 4.57
N ALA A 42 14.43 3.04 4.08
CA ALA A 42 14.65 1.86 4.90
C ALA A 42 16.05 1.86 5.56
N PHE A 43 17.08 2.21 4.78
CA PHE A 43 18.46 2.33 5.24
C PHE A 43 18.60 3.46 6.26
N GLY A 44 18.01 4.62 6.00
CA GLY A 44 17.99 5.76 6.92
C GLY A 44 17.32 5.41 8.26
N VAL A 45 16.20 4.70 8.24
CA VAL A 45 15.50 4.23 9.45
C VAL A 45 16.35 3.20 10.21
N ALA A 46 16.93 2.22 9.51
CA ALA A 46 17.81 1.22 10.13
C ALA A 46 19.06 1.85 10.78
N LEU A 47 19.66 2.84 10.11
CA LEU A 47 20.80 3.58 10.64
C LEU A 47 20.38 4.47 11.83
N LEU A 48 19.26 5.17 11.72
CA LEU A 48 18.72 5.99 12.79
C LEU A 48 18.42 5.15 14.03
N TYR A 49 17.84 3.95 13.87
CA TYR A 49 17.64 2.99 14.96
C TYR A 49 18.96 2.69 15.68
N ALA A 50 20.01 2.29 14.93
CA ALA A 50 21.30 1.97 15.51
C ALA A 50 21.91 3.18 16.24
N LEU A 51 21.86 4.37 15.63
CA LEU A 51 22.39 5.61 16.19
C LEU A 51 21.62 6.08 17.44
N VAL A 52 20.30 5.90 17.50
CA VAL A 52 19.48 6.25 18.67
C VAL A 52 19.78 5.32 19.85
N VAL A 53 19.99 4.02 19.57
CA VAL A 53 20.29 3.03 20.61
C VAL A 53 21.75 3.13 21.08
N TYR A 54 22.67 3.56 20.22
CA TYR A 54 24.11 3.58 20.49
C TYR A 54 24.54 4.37 21.75
N PRO A 55 24.05 5.59 22.04
CA PRO A 55 24.33 6.30 23.29
C PRO A 55 23.89 5.51 24.53
N THR A 56 22.76 4.83 24.45
CA THR A 56 22.23 4.00 25.55
C THR A 56 23.13 2.79 25.79
N LEU A 57 23.65 2.17 24.73
CA LEU A 57 24.61 1.07 24.85
C LEU A 57 25.96 1.54 25.40
N LYS A 58 26.46 2.68 24.91
CA LYS A 58 27.74 3.28 25.33
C LYS A 58 27.73 3.68 26.81
N SER A 59 26.69 4.38 27.25
CA SER A 59 26.53 4.82 28.65
C SER A 59 26.46 3.64 29.63
N ASN A 60 25.86 2.53 29.22
CA ASN A 60 25.77 1.32 30.03
C ASN A 60 26.98 0.37 29.87
N ARG A 61 28.04 0.79 29.17
CA ARG A 61 29.26 0.00 28.93
C ARG A 61 28.99 -1.38 28.31
N ALA A 62 28.04 -1.45 27.39
CA ALA A 62 27.82 -2.67 26.63
C ALA A 62 29.08 -3.06 25.83
N GLU A 63 29.27 -4.36 25.62
CA GLU A 63 30.39 -4.89 24.84
C GLU A 63 30.42 -4.29 23.42
N TYR A 64 31.61 -4.19 22.83
CA TYR A 64 31.76 -3.63 21.48
C TYR A 64 31.01 -4.46 20.43
N SER A 65 31.07 -5.80 20.52
CA SER A 65 30.36 -6.70 19.61
C SER A 65 28.85 -6.48 19.63
N PHE A 66 28.26 -6.25 20.81
CA PHE A 66 26.83 -5.96 20.93
C PHE A 66 26.44 -4.63 20.28
N ARG A 67 27.31 -3.61 20.41
CA ARG A 67 27.10 -2.32 19.76
C ARG A 67 27.13 -2.43 18.24
N LEU A 68 28.06 -3.23 17.71
CA LEU A 68 28.19 -3.44 16.26
C LEU A 68 27.00 -4.23 15.69
N LEU A 69 26.49 -5.22 16.44
CA LEU A 69 25.30 -5.99 16.05
C LEU A 69 24.05 -5.14 15.81
N HIS A 70 23.92 -3.96 16.43
CA HIS A 70 22.78 -3.07 16.17
C HIS A 70 22.82 -2.41 14.78
N PHE A 71 23.98 -2.37 14.13
CA PHE A 71 24.12 -1.92 12.75
C PHE A 71 23.82 -3.03 11.74
N LEU A 72 23.57 -4.26 12.19
CA LEU A 72 23.31 -5.41 11.31
C LEU A 72 22.14 -5.15 10.33
N PRO A 73 20.98 -4.59 10.73
CA PRO A 73 19.91 -4.28 9.77
C PRO A 73 20.36 -3.31 8.66
N ALA A 74 21.12 -2.28 9.00
CA ALA A 74 21.68 -1.36 8.02
C ALA A 74 22.69 -2.05 7.10
N LEU A 75 23.52 -2.95 7.65
CA LEU A 75 24.47 -3.76 6.88
C LEU A 75 23.76 -4.68 5.89
N MET A 76 22.64 -5.32 6.28
CA MET A 76 21.84 -6.17 5.38
C MET A 76 21.34 -5.39 4.16
N LEU A 77 20.84 -4.17 4.38
CA LEU A 77 20.40 -3.25 3.32
C LEU A 77 21.55 -2.72 2.47
N LEU A 78 22.73 -2.52 3.06
CA LEU A 78 23.93 -2.12 2.32
C LEU A 78 24.40 -3.24 1.39
N ILE A 79 24.44 -4.49 1.87
CA ILE A 79 24.79 -5.66 1.07
C ILE A 79 23.78 -5.81 -0.09
N TRP A 80 22.48 -5.63 0.19
CA TRP A 80 21.44 -5.60 -0.85
C TRP A 80 21.76 -4.58 -1.94
N LEU A 81 22.10 -3.33 -1.56
CA LEU A 81 22.44 -2.27 -2.52
C LEU A 81 23.67 -2.64 -3.34
N VAL A 82 24.71 -3.19 -2.71
CA VAL A 82 25.94 -3.59 -3.40
C VAL A 82 25.65 -4.68 -4.43
N ILE A 83 24.87 -5.70 -4.07
CA ILE A 83 24.45 -6.75 -5.01
C ILE A 83 23.66 -6.13 -6.18
N GLN A 84 22.76 -5.19 -5.90
CA GLN A 84 21.97 -4.50 -6.93
C GLN A 84 22.81 -3.59 -7.83
N LEU A 85 23.86 -2.97 -7.31
CA LEU A 85 24.77 -2.17 -8.10
C LEU A 85 25.63 -3.04 -9.00
N ILE A 86 26.09 -4.20 -8.50
CA ILE A 86 26.82 -5.19 -9.29
C ILE A 86 25.93 -5.77 -10.39
N SER A 87 24.65 -6.00 -10.14
CA SER A 87 23.72 -6.55 -11.14
C SER A 87 23.46 -5.64 -12.34
N ILE A 88 23.76 -4.35 -12.23
CA ILE A 88 23.74 -3.41 -13.37
C ILE A 88 24.90 -3.71 -14.34
N TYR A 89 26.06 -4.13 -13.83
CA TYR A 89 27.24 -4.44 -14.64
C TYR A 89 27.29 -5.90 -15.07
N GLU A 90 26.84 -6.82 -14.22
CA GLU A 90 26.85 -8.25 -14.49
C GLU A 90 25.44 -8.87 -14.35
N PRO A 91 24.84 -9.38 -15.44
CA PRO A 91 23.48 -9.94 -15.38
C PRO A 91 23.40 -11.21 -14.50
N ASN A 92 24.50 -11.95 -14.34
CA ASN A 92 24.55 -13.12 -13.46
C ASN A 92 24.36 -12.79 -11.97
N ALA A 93 24.64 -11.55 -11.56
CA ALA A 93 24.41 -11.11 -10.19
C ALA A 93 22.91 -10.99 -9.85
N LEU A 94 22.00 -11.04 -10.83
CA LEU A 94 20.56 -11.18 -10.57
C LEU A 94 20.23 -12.52 -9.90
N LEU A 95 20.96 -13.60 -10.21
CA LEU A 95 20.81 -14.88 -9.52
C LEU A 95 21.19 -14.71 -8.04
N VAL A 96 22.29 -14.01 -7.77
CA VAL A 96 22.75 -13.72 -6.41
C VAL A 96 21.75 -12.85 -5.66
N HIS A 97 21.18 -11.84 -6.31
CA HIS A 97 20.11 -11.01 -5.76
C HIS A 97 18.90 -11.85 -5.37
N HIS A 98 18.39 -12.68 -6.29
CA HIS A 98 17.25 -13.55 -6.03
C HIS A 98 17.51 -14.50 -4.87
N TRP A 99 18.68 -15.15 -4.83
CA TRP A 99 19.07 -16.00 -3.71
C TRP A 99 19.18 -15.24 -2.39
N TYR A 100 19.63 -13.99 -2.43
CA TYR A 100 19.81 -13.16 -1.24
C TYR A 100 18.48 -12.65 -0.69
N THR A 101 17.49 -12.35 -1.55
CA THR A 101 16.14 -11.90 -1.13
C THR A 101 15.15 -13.03 -0.94
N TRP A 102 15.44 -14.24 -1.42
CA TRP A 102 14.56 -15.41 -1.32
C TRP A 102 14.02 -15.63 0.11
N GLY A 103 12.71 -15.87 0.23
CA GLY A 103 12.03 -16.11 1.49
C GLY A 103 12.24 -14.97 2.50
N TRP A 104 12.01 -13.71 2.10
CA TRP A 104 12.22 -12.53 2.97
C TRP A 104 13.66 -12.37 3.46
N ALA A 105 14.60 -12.60 2.56
CA ALA A 105 16.03 -12.64 2.84
C ALA A 105 16.38 -13.64 3.96
N LEU A 106 15.82 -14.85 3.88
CA LEU A 106 15.94 -15.88 4.92
C LEU A 106 17.39 -16.13 5.32
N PHE A 107 18.30 -16.23 4.34
CA PHE A 107 19.72 -16.45 4.59
C PHE A 107 20.36 -15.34 5.43
N ALA A 108 20.05 -14.09 5.13
CA ALA A 108 20.58 -12.94 5.85
C ALA A 108 19.99 -12.86 7.28
N VAL A 109 18.68 -13.11 7.43
CA VAL A 109 18.01 -13.14 8.73
C VAL A 109 18.55 -14.27 9.60
N VAL A 110 18.63 -15.50 9.09
CA VAL A 110 19.18 -16.65 9.83
C VAL A 110 20.61 -16.36 10.26
N THR A 111 21.45 -15.82 9.36
CA THR A 111 22.83 -15.42 9.70
C THR A 111 22.84 -14.40 10.84
N GLY A 112 21.95 -13.40 10.80
CA GLY A 112 21.79 -12.44 11.87
C GLY A 112 21.42 -13.08 13.21
N PHE A 113 20.43 -13.98 13.23
CA PHE A 113 20.04 -14.70 14.44
C PHE A 113 21.15 -15.61 14.96
N LEU A 114 21.92 -16.27 14.10
CA LEU A 114 23.08 -17.06 14.50
C LEU A 114 24.13 -16.19 15.19
N LEU A 115 24.41 -14.99 14.67
CA LEU A 115 25.31 -14.03 15.32
C LEU A 115 24.77 -13.55 16.67
N LEU A 116 23.46 -13.28 16.79
CA LEU A 116 22.82 -12.92 18.06
C LEU A 116 22.87 -14.07 19.09
N ILE A 117 22.64 -15.31 18.65
CA ILE A 117 22.71 -16.49 19.50
C ILE A 117 24.15 -16.73 19.94
N ALA A 118 25.12 -16.65 19.02
CA ALA A 118 26.54 -16.74 19.34
C ALA A 118 26.95 -15.70 20.39
N PHE A 119 26.51 -14.44 20.23
CA PHE A 119 26.71 -13.40 21.23
C PHE A 119 26.05 -13.74 22.58
N CYS A 120 24.83 -14.29 22.58
CA CYS A 120 24.16 -14.72 23.82
C CYS A 120 24.89 -15.90 24.51
N LEU A 121 25.57 -16.76 23.75
CA LEU A 121 26.36 -17.87 24.29
C LEU A 121 27.68 -17.38 24.90
N THR A 122 28.31 -16.36 24.31
CA THR A 122 29.55 -15.76 24.84
C THR A 122 29.32 -14.99 26.14
N VAL A 123 28.15 -14.35 26.30
CA VAL A 123 27.80 -13.63 27.53
C VAL A 123 27.22 -14.62 28.57
N ILE A 124 28.04 -15.03 29.54
CA ILE A 124 27.85 -16.16 30.47
C ILE A 124 26.56 -16.10 31.33
N ARG A 125 25.79 -14.99 31.35
CA ARG A 125 24.63 -14.81 32.24
C ARG A 125 23.28 -14.85 31.51
N ARG A 126 22.38 -15.75 31.94
CA ARG A 126 20.97 -15.86 31.49
C ARG A 126 20.80 -16.07 29.97
N ARG A 127 21.67 -16.88 29.37
CA ARG A 127 21.60 -17.25 27.94
C ARG A 127 20.29 -17.93 27.53
N VAL A 128 19.76 -18.82 28.37
CA VAL A 128 18.57 -19.65 28.07
C VAL A 128 17.33 -18.81 27.69
N PRO A 129 16.85 -17.85 28.52
CA PRO A 129 15.65 -17.08 28.17
C PRO A 129 15.83 -16.23 26.90
N ARG A 130 17.04 -15.71 26.65
CA ARG A 130 17.32 -14.91 25.45
C ARG A 130 17.26 -15.77 24.19
N ILE A 131 17.88 -16.94 24.24
CA ILE A 131 17.87 -17.89 23.12
C ILE A 131 16.46 -18.38 22.85
N ILE A 132 15.67 -18.71 23.89
CA ILE A 132 14.26 -19.12 23.72
C ILE A 132 13.46 -18.02 23.00
N LEU A 133 13.59 -16.76 23.42
CA LEU A 133 12.87 -15.64 22.78
C LEU A 133 13.31 -15.42 21.33
N LEU A 134 14.61 -15.56 21.03
CA LEU A 134 15.12 -15.46 19.67
C LEU A 134 14.62 -16.61 18.78
N VAL A 135 14.63 -17.84 19.29
CA VAL A 135 14.09 -19.01 18.56
C VAL A 135 12.58 -18.85 18.34
N LEU A 136 11.84 -18.39 19.36
CA LEU A 136 10.41 -18.11 19.26
C LEU A 136 10.08 -17.05 18.20
N LEU A 137 11.01 -16.13 17.92
CA LEU A 137 10.87 -15.15 16.84
C LEU A 137 11.29 -15.71 15.47
N LEU A 138 12.36 -16.49 15.42
CA LEU A 138 12.92 -17.05 14.20
C LEU A 138 12.04 -18.14 13.59
N VAL A 139 11.52 -19.06 14.40
CA VAL A 139 10.71 -20.20 13.93
C VAL A 139 9.45 -19.75 13.16
N PRO A 140 8.57 -18.88 13.71
CA PRO A 140 7.41 -18.42 12.96
C PRO A 140 7.85 -17.63 11.73
N PHE A 141 8.89 -16.80 11.82
CA PHE A 141 9.41 -16.09 10.64
C PHE A 141 9.81 -17.06 9.51
N THR A 142 10.59 -18.10 9.81
CA THR A 142 11.00 -19.10 8.81
C THR A 142 9.80 -19.86 8.23
N GLY A 143 8.80 -20.19 9.06
CA GLY A 143 7.58 -20.84 8.61
C GLY A 143 6.74 -19.94 7.69
N LEU A 144 6.62 -18.65 8.02
CA LEU A 144 5.93 -17.68 7.16
C LEU A 144 6.69 -17.43 5.85
N ALA A 145 8.01 -17.29 5.90
CA ALA A 145 8.85 -17.11 4.72
C ALA A 145 8.76 -18.30 3.75
N PHE A 146 8.70 -19.52 4.29
CA PHE A 146 8.49 -20.71 3.46
C PHE A 146 7.06 -20.78 2.91
N ALA A 147 6.08 -20.38 3.70
CA ALA A 147 4.68 -20.37 3.28
C ALA A 147 4.36 -19.26 2.26
N SER A 148 5.05 -18.11 2.30
CA SER A 148 4.87 -17.02 1.34
C SER A 148 5.28 -17.46 -0.07
N GLU A 149 6.42 -18.14 -0.17
CA GLU A 149 6.97 -18.71 -1.41
C GLU A 149 6.05 -19.80 -1.99
N GLN A 150 5.52 -20.68 -1.14
CA GLN A 150 4.80 -21.86 -1.61
C GLN A 150 3.32 -21.62 -1.94
N PHE A 151 2.63 -20.75 -1.19
CA PHE A 151 1.17 -20.75 -1.19
C PHE A 151 0.49 -19.40 -1.42
N TYR A 152 1.09 -18.28 -0.98
CA TYR A 152 0.31 -17.06 -0.76
C TYR A 152 0.74 -15.83 -1.56
N HIS A 153 1.90 -15.84 -2.24
CA HIS A 153 2.45 -14.66 -2.94
C HIS A 153 2.25 -13.38 -2.11
N LEU A 154 2.57 -13.46 -0.82
CA LEU A 154 2.31 -12.37 0.14
C LEU A 154 3.09 -11.11 -0.23
N ASP A 155 4.17 -11.29 -0.97
CA ASP A 155 5.18 -10.28 -1.29
C ASP A 155 4.61 -9.26 -2.26
N ASP A 156 3.81 -9.73 -3.23
CA ASP A 156 3.06 -8.87 -4.16
C ASP A 156 2.03 -8.01 -3.41
N ARG A 157 1.36 -8.59 -2.40
CA ARG A 157 0.37 -7.85 -1.60
C ARG A 157 1.04 -6.85 -0.67
N LEU A 158 2.14 -7.24 -0.02
CA LEU A 158 2.90 -6.38 0.87
C LEU A 158 3.55 -5.24 0.10
N SER A 159 4.18 -5.52 -1.04
CA SER A 159 4.79 -4.49 -1.88
C SER A 159 3.75 -3.51 -2.44
N ALA A 160 2.55 -3.96 -2.82
CA ALA A 160 1.47 -3.08 -3.25
C ALA A 160 1.00 -2.15 -2.12
N ILE A 161 0.81 -2.68 -0.90
CA ILE A 161 0.37 -1.88 0.25
C ILE A 161 1.46 -0.91 0.70
N VAL A 162 2.71 -1.40 0.80
CA VAL A 162 3.83 -0.66 1.34
C VAL A 162 4.33 0.36 0.33
N TRP A 163 4.54 0.03 -0.94
CA TRP A 163 5.22 0.93 -1.88
C TRP A 163 4.29 1.59 -2.90
N GLN A 164 3.15 0.97 -3.24
CA GLN A 164 2.22 1.52 -4.24
C GLN A 164 1.04 2.28 -3.60
N GLY A 165 0.97 2.37 -2.28
CA GLY A 165 -0.08 3.11 -1.60
C GLY A 165 0.06 4.62 -1.77
N ASN A 166 -1.07 5.31 -1.95
CA ASN A 166 -1.18 6.78 -2.06
C ASN A 166 -0.63 7.55 -0.84
N TRP A 167 -0.19 6.87 0.21
CA TRP A 167 0.42 7.50 1.39
C TRP A 167 1.81 8.09 1.10
N TRP A 168 2.48 7.63 0.04
CA TRP A 168 3.71 8.26 -0.46
C TRP A 168 3.46 9.57 -1.21
N ASP A 169 2.27 9.75 -1.81
CA ASP A 169 1.94 11.00 -2.51
C ASP A 169 1.87 12.20 -1.57
N LEU A 170 1.62 11.96 -0.27
CA LEU A 170 1.55 13.01 0.75
C LEU A 170 2.90 13.70 1.02
N VAL A 171 4.03 13.05 0.71
CA VAL A 171 5.37 13.61 0.88
C VAL A 171 5.79 14.47 -0.34
N GLY A 172 4.85 14.78 -1.24
CA GLY A 172 5.05 15.70 -2.37
C GLY A 172 6.02 15.21 -3.44
N THR A 173 6.54 13.99 -3.30
CA THR A 173 7.58 13.41 -4.15
C THR A 173 7.03 12.53 -5.28
N GLY A 174 5.75 12.10 -5.18
CA GLY A 174 5.09 11.26 -6.19
C GLY A 174 4.95 11.90 -7.59
N SER A 175 4.96 13.23 -7.68
CA SER A 175 4.89 13.95 -8.97
C SER A 175 6.24 14.24 -9.64
N PHE A 176 7.37 13.94 -8.98
CA PHE A 176 8.71 14.21 -9.52
C PHE A 176 9.33 13.03 -10.27
N ILE A 177 8.87 11.79 -10.03
CA ILE A 177 9.44 10.57 -10.65
C ILE A 177 8.48 9.94 -11.66
N ALA A 178 7.17 10.16 -11.54
CA ALA A 178 6.27 10.00 -12.68
C ALA A 178 6.59 11.13 -13.67
N GLN A 179 7.47 10.83 -14.62
CA GLN A 179 7.72 11.56 -15.85
C GLN A 179 6.57 12.54 -16.14
N ARG A 180 6.83 13.85 -15.95
CA ARG A 180 6.06 14.89 -16.63
C ARG A 180 6.22 14.61 -18.12
N VAL A 181 5.36 13.75 -18.65
CA VAL A 181 4.97 13.82 -20.04
C VAL A 181 4.42 15.23 -20.18
N PRO A 182 5.06 16.10 -21.00
CA PRO A 182 4.52 17.41 -21.28
C PRO A 182 3.05 17.23 -21.65
N ALA A 183 2.17 18.07 -21.11
CA ALA A 183 0.71 18.01 -21.32
C ALA A 183 0.29 18.32 -22.78
N ASN A 184 1.11 17.96 -23.76
CA ASN A 184 1.01 18.37 -25.14
C ASN A 184 0.87 17.23 -26.14
N ASP A 185 0.93 15.96 -25.74
CA ASP A 185 0.65 14.86 -26.65
C ASP A 185 -0.41 13.95 -26.04
N ALA A 186 -1.43 13.66 -26.86
CA ALA A 186 -2.61 12.87 -26.51
C ALA A 186 -2.23 11.63 -25.67
N ASP A 187 -2.84 11.47 -24.50
CA ASP A 187 -2.68 10.28 -23.67
C ASP A 187 -2.85 9.04 -24.57
N PRO A 188 -1.81 8.20 -24.75
CA PRO A 188 -1.88 7.05 -25.65
C PRO A 188 -2.98 6.06 -25.22
N ASN A 189 -3.36 6.10 -23.95
CA ASN A 189 -4.44 5.31 -23.37
C ASN A 189 -5.86 5.85 -23.68
N LEU A 190 -6.00 7.04 -24.25
CA LEU A 190 -7.28 7.64 -24.64
C LEU A 190 -7.49 7.69 -26.17
N ALA A 191 -6.53 7.19 -26.96
CA ALA A 191 -6.68 7.07 -28.39
C ALA A 191 -7.87 6.16 -28.76
N PRO A 192 -8.53 6.37 -29.91
CA PRO A 192 -9.59 5.47 -30.39
C PRO A 192 -9.08 4.03 -30.49
N SER A 193 -9.84 3.06 -29.98
CA SER A 193 -9.56 1.63 -30.16
C SER A 193 -10.51 1.02 -31.19
N ASP A 194 -10.00 0.10 -32.01
CA ASP A 194 -10.81 -0.67 -32.96
C ASP A 194 -11.71 -1.71 -32.25
N ASN A 195 -11.45 -1.99 -30.97
CA ASN A 195 -12.26 -2.91 -30.17
C ASN A 195 -13.48 -2.18 -29.56
N PRO A 196 -14.73 -2.57 -29.90
CA PRO A 196 -15.93 -1.86 -29.44
C PRO A 196 -16.15 -1.91 -27.93
N ALA A 197 -15.72 -2.98 -27.25
CA ALA A 197 -15.85 -3.12 -25.79
C ALA A 197 -14.87 -2.20 -25.06
N GLU A 198 -13.63 -2.12 -25.55
CA GLU A 198 -12.61 -1.23 -25.01
C GLU A 198 -12.94 0.25 -25.30
N GLU A 199 -13.44 0.55 -26.49
CA GLU A 199 -13.83 1.89 -26.90
C GLU A 199 -15.00 2.44 -26.06
N ALA A 200 -15.93 1.58 -25.62
CA ALA A 200 -16.98 1.97 -24.70
C ALA A 200 -16.42 2.41 -23.33
N TRP A 201 -15.42 1.68 -22.83
CA TRP A 201 -14.73 2.02 -21.59
C TRP A 201 -13.87 3.30 -21.73
N ARG A 202 -13.10 3.43 -22.82
CA ARG A 202 -12.30 4.63 -23.12
C ARG A 202 -13.18 5.88 -23.29
N ARG A 203 -14.36 5.76 -23.91
CA ARG A 203 -15.35 6.84 -23.98
C ARG A 203 -15.82 7.31 -22.60
N ARG A 204 -16.05 6.37 -21.67
CA ARG A 204 -16.44 6.69 -20.29
C ARG A 204 -15.32 7.44 -19.54
N LEU A 205 -14.06 7.06 -19.77
CA LEU A 205 -12.91 7.78 -19.22
C LEU A 205 -12.77 9.19 -19.77
N ARG A 206 -12.91 9.37 -21.10
CA ARG A 206 -12.92 10.70 -21.73
C ARG A 206 -14.01 11.61 -21.14
N ALA A 207 -15.21 11.08 -20.94
CA ALA A 207 -16.31 11.83 -20.33
C ALA A 207 -16.03 12.23 -18.87
N LEU A 208 -15.36 11.35 -18.09
CA LEU A 208 -14.97 11.67 -16.71
C LEU A 208 -13.84 12.69 -16.64
N ASP A 209 -12.86 12.61 -17.54
CA ASP A 209 -11.76 13.58 -17.58
C ASP A 209 -12.25 14.97 -17.98
N GLU A 210 -13.15 15.05 -18.97
CA GLU A 210 -13.81 16.29 -19.37
C GLU A 210 -14.58 16.91 -18.20
N ARG A 211 -15.31 16.09 -17.42
CA ARG A 211 -16.03 16.57 -16.22
C ARG A 211 -15.08 17.11 -15.15
N ARG A 212 -13.91 16.48 -14.95
CA ARG A 212 -12.88 16.98 -14.02
C ARG A 212 -12.31 18.32 -14.49
N ARG A 213 -12.04 18.45 -15.80
CA ARG A 213 -11.55 19.71 -16.39
C ARG A 213 -12.56 20.84 -16.23
N GLN A 214 -13.85 20.56 -16.41
CA GLN A 214 -14.92 21.54 -16.17
C GLN A 214 -14.96 22.00 -14.72
N ILE A 215 -14.88 21.08 -13.75
CA ILE A 215 -14.86 21.43 -12.31
C ILE A 215 -13.62 22.29 -11.96
N LEU A 216 -12.47 21.98 -12.56
CA LEU A 216 -11.25 22.76 -12.35
C LEU A 216 -11.33 24.15 -13.00
N ALA A 217 -11.94 24.25 -14.20
CA ALA A 217 -12.17 25.52 -14.88
C ALA A 217 -13.17 26.40 -14.13
N GLU A 218 -14.25 25.81 -13.61
CA GLU A 218 -15.24 26.50 -12.78
C GLU A 218 -14.58 27.06 -11.52
N ARG A 219 -13.84 26.24 -10.76
CA ARG A 219 -13.09 26.70 -9.58
C ARG A 219 -12.06 27.78 -9.87
N ARG A 220 -11.46 27.77 -11.07
CA ARG A 220 -10.50 28.80 -11.50
C ARG A 220 -11.22 30.10 -11.89
N GLY A 221 -12.38 30.01 -12.53
CA GLY A 221 -13.21 31.15 -12.92
C GLY A 221 -13.87 31.87 -11.74
N THR A 222 -14.31 31.13 -10.71
CA THR A 222 -14.90 31.72 -9.49
C THR A 222 -13.86 32.47 -8.64
N SER A 223 -12.56 32.24 -8.85
CA SER A 223 -11.49 32.92 -8.11
C SER A 223 -11.10 34.30 -8.66
N SER A 224 -11.58 34.68 -9.86
CA SER A 224 -11.24 35.95 -10.51
C SER A 224 -12.40 36.95 -10.63
N SER A 225 -13.59 36.63 -10.12
CA SER A 225 -14.75 37.53 -10.20
C SER A 225 -15.73 37.30 -9.06
N GLU A 226 -15.31 37.54 -7.82
CA GLU A 226 -16.23 37.86 -6.71
C GLU A 226 -15.49 38.43 -5.49
N VAL A 227 -14.94 39.65 -5.65
CA VAL A 227 -14.78 40.59 -4.54
C VAL A 227 -15.58 41.84 -4.89
N SER A 228 -16.90 41.76 -4.83
CA SER A 228 -17.78 42.87 -4.49
C SER A 228 -19.24 42.46 -4.53
N SER A 229 -19.94 42.79 -3.44
CA SER A 229 -21.40 42.90 -3.28
C SER A 229 -22.12 41.74 -2.59
N ARG A 230 -22.35 41.95 -1.30
CA ARG A 230 -23.29 41.26 -0.39
C ARG A 230 -24.66 40.99 -1.03
N SER A 231 -25.32 39.90 -0.64
CA SER A 231 -26.68 39.90 -0.08
C SER A 231 -27.01 38.58 0.63
N SER A 232 -27.57 38.73 1.83
CA SER A 232 -28.04 37.69 2.74
C SER A 232 -29.07 36.74 2.13
N VAL A 233 -28.83 35.43 2.22
CA VAL A 233 -29.87 34.41 2.07
C VAL A 233 -29.81 33.44 3.24
N THR A 234 -30.96 33.34 3.91
CA THR A 234 -31.29 32.56 5.10
C THR A 234 -31.11 31.08 4.86
N VAL A 235 -30.31 30.42 5.71
CA VAL A 235 -30.17 28.96 5.75
C VAL A 235 -31.37 28.37 6.50
N VAL A 236 -32.33 27.81 5.78
CA VAL A 236 -33.33 26.89 6.34
C VAL A 236 -32.77 25.48 6.16
N ALA A 237 -32.35 24.88 7.26
CA ALA A 237 -31.97 23.47 7.31
C ALA A 237 -33.24 22.59 7.27
N VAL A 238 -33.39 21.78 6.23
CA VAL A 238 -34.32 20.64 6.22
C VAL A 238 -33.51 19.41 5.78
N LEU A 239 -33.23 18.54 6.75
CA LEU A 239 -32.78 17.17 6.49
C LEU A 239 -33.87 16.41 5.70
N PRO A 240 -33.46 15.40 4.92
CA PRO A 240 -34.29 14.21 4.83
C PRO A 240 -33.48 12.95 5.17
N SER A 241 -33.89 12.32 6.27
CA SER A 241 -33.72 10.90 6.51
C SER A 241 -34.81 10.14 5.74
N SER A 242 -34.37 9.15 4.96
CA SER A 242 -34.97 7.83 4.75
C SER A 242 -36.40 7.67 4.20
N SER A 243 -36.44 6.86 3.12
CA SER A 243 -37.40 5.77 2.85
C SER A 243 -38.52 5.98 1.80
N SER A 244 -38.51 5.02 0.86
CA SER A 244 -39.63 4.35 0.17
C SER A 244 -40.42 5.07 -0.93
N VAL A 245 -40.07 4.68 -2.17
CA VAL A 245 -40.91 4.14 -3.26
C VAL A 245 -42.39 4.57 -3.27
N LEU A 246 -42.77 5.35 -4.29
CA LEU A 246 -44.16 5.58 -4.67
C LEU A 246 -44.35 5.32 -6.17
N ALA A 247 -45.16 4.33 -6.49
CA ALA A 247 -45.80 4.12 -7.79
C ALA A 247 -47.05 5.01 -7.88
N VAL A 248 -47.27 5.69 -9.00
CA VAL A 248 -48.58 6.29 -9.34
C VAL A 248 -48.81 6.27 -10.86
N LEU A 249 -49.89 5.58 -11.25
CA LEU A 249 -50.58 5.55 -12.55
C LEU A 249 -51.12 6.93 -12.98
N PRO A 250 -51.49 7.09 -14.26
CA PRO A 250 -52.69 7.84 -14.59
C PRO A 250 -53.76 6.97 -15.27
N THR A 251 -54.98 7.11 -14.79
CA THR A 251 -56.23 6.51 -15.29
C THR A 251 -57.11 7.62 -15.86
N ILE A 252 -57.50 7.57 -17.15
CA ILE A 252 -58.74 8.14 -17.72
C ILE A 252 -59.07 7.31 -19.00
N SER A 253 -60.00 6.35 -18.98
CA SER A 253 -61.44 6.41 -19.40
C SER A 253 -61.68 6.94 -20.84
N SER A 254 -62.49 6.40 -21.75
CA SER A 254 -63.30 5.18 -21.94
C SER A 254 -64.09 5.33 -23.27
N ALA A 255 -64.18 4.24 -24.07
CA ALA A 255 -65.24 3.91 -25.07
C ALA A 255 -65.41 4.81 -26.34
N PRO A 256 -65.99 4.32 -27.47
CA PRO A 256 -66.91 3.17 -27.61
C PRO A 256 -66.63 2.18 -28.76
N ALA A 257 -67.46 1.12 -28.81
CA ALA A 257 -67.42 0.01 -29.77
C ALA A 257 -68.54 0.11 -30.84
N SER A 258 -68.27 -0.36 -32.05
CA SER A 258 -69.19 -1.15 -32.91
C SER A 258 -68.54 -1.51 -34.27
N SER A 259 -68.82 -2.73 -34.73
CA SER A 259 -68.42 -3.44 -35.96
C SER A 259 -69.48 -3.29 -37.09
N PRO A 260 -69.48 -4.04 -38.22
CA PRO A 260 -68.45 -4.44 -39.21
C PRO A 260 -68.87 -4.13 -40.68
N GLN A 261 -67.98 -4.26 -41.69
CA GLN A 261 -68.20 -4.93 -43.02
C GLN A 261 -67.23 -4.54 -44.17
N SER A 262 -66.89 -5.59 -44.94
CA SER A 262 -66.62 -5.72 -46.39
C SER A 262 -65.34 -5.17 -47.07
N SER A 263 -64.53 -6.16 -47.54
CA SER A 263 -63.99 -6.38 -48.91
C SER A 263 -62.91 -5.46 -49.52
N GLY A 264 -61.78 -6.06 -49.90
CA GLY A 264 -60.88 -5.58 -50.96
C GLY A 264 -59.40 -5.99 -50.82
N LEU A 265 -58.97 -7.02 -51.55
CA LEU A 265 -57.56 -7.30 -51.94
C LEU A 265 -57.18 -6.44 -53.18
N PRO A 266 -55.92 -6.41 -53.67
CA PRO A 266 -54.59 -6.59 -53.04
C PRO A 266 -53.60 -5.45 -53.40
N SER A 267 -52.37 -5.46 -52.83
CA SER A 267 -51.05 -5.35 -53.55
C SER A 267 -49.88 -4.81 -52.69
N SER A 268 -48.85 -5.67 -52.56
CA SER A 268 -47.40 -5.41 -52.55
C SER A 268 -46.78 -4.18 -51.84
N SER A 269 -45.99 -4.43 -50.79
CA SER A 269 -44.58 -3.98 -50.61
C SER A 269 -44.08 -4.40 -49.21
N THR A 270 -43.42 -5.56 -49.07
CA THR A 270 -41.98 -5.69 -48.79
C THR A 270 -41.33 -4.48 -48.12
N MET A 271 -41.28 -4.48 -46.78
CA MET A 271 -40.08 -4.11 -46.02
C MET A 271 -39.97 -4.97 -44.75
N SER A 272 -38.90 -5.75 -44.71
CA SER A 272 -38.43 -6.56 -43.58
C SER A 272 -37.99 -5.65 -42.44
N SER A 273 -38.70 -5.66 -41.31
CA SER A 273 -38.21 -5.17 -40.03
C SER A 273 -37.75 -6.36 -39.19
N ALA A 274 -36.43 -6.57 -39.21
CA ALA A 274 -35.76 -7.55 -38.38
C ALA A 274 -35.96 -7.20 -36.89
N GLN A 275 -36.43 -8.20 -36.15
CA GLN A 275 -36.44 -8.26 -34.71
C GLN A 275 -35.01 -8.08 -34.18
N SER A 276 -34.75 -6.97 -33.49
CA SER A 276 -33.54 -6.79 -32.69
C SER A 276 -33.92 -7.01 -31.22
N SER A 277 -33.93 -8.28 -30.82
CA SER A 277 -33.86 -8.67 -29.41
C SER A 277 -32.44 -8.33 -28.91
N VAL A 278 -32.30 -7.16 -28.28
CA VAL A 278 -31.07 -6.76 -27.59
C VAL A 278 -30.94 -7.63 -26.34
N LEU A 279 -30.15 -8.69 -26.48
CA LEU A 279 -29.61 -9.46 -25.37
C LEU A 279 -28.69 -8.52 -24.58
N ILE A 280 -29.18 -8.03 -23.43
CA ILE A 280 -28.36 -7.31 -22.46
C ILE A 280 -27.42 -8.37 -21.86
N GLY A 281 -26.25 -8.51 -22.47
CA GLY A 281 -25.12 -9.20 -21.88
C GLY A 281 -24.73 -8.47 -20.60
N GLU A 282 -24.93 -9.15 -19.48
CA GLU A 282 -24.53 -8.72 -18.15
C GLU A 282 -23.00 -8.57 -18.12
N VAL A 283 -22.52 -7.35 -18.36
CA VAL A 283 -21.10 -7.00 -18.24
C VAL A 283 -20.77 -6.97 -16.75
N MET A 284 -20.23 -8.07 -16.24
CA MET A 284 -19.78 -8.16 -14.85
C MET A 284 -18.73 -7.07 -14.56
N PRO A 285 -18.89 -6.29 -13.48
CA PRO A 285 -17.82 -5.41 -13.00
C PRO A 285 -16.62 -6.27 -12.55
N PRO A 286 -15.39 -5.74 -12.65
CA PRO A 286 -14.20 -6.44 -12.15
C PRO A 286 -14.36 -6.77 -10.66
N PRO A 287 -13.81 -7.90 -10.19
CA PRO A 287 -13.94 -8.33 -8.80
C PRO A 287 -13.43 -7.22 -7.87
N ASN A 288 -14.32 -6.78 -6.98
CA ASN A 288 -13.98 -5.81 -5.93
C ASN A 288 -12.75 -6.31 -5.18
N LEU A 289 -11.72 -5.44 -5.08
CA LEU A 289 -10.61 -5.65 -4.18
C LEU A 289 -11.17 -5.91 -2.77
N PRO A 290 -10.71 -6.96 -2.07
CA PRO A 290 -11.18 -7.23 -0.72
C PRO A 290 -10.96 -5.97 0.14
N SER A 291 -12.05 -5.48 0.74
CA SER A 291 -12.02 -4.36 1.67
C SER A 291 -10.86 -4.55 2.65
N SER A 292 -9.95 -3.58 2.68
CA SER A 292 -8.76 -3.55 3.53
C SER A 292 -9.13 -3.87 4.97
N GLY A 293 -8.88 -5.12 5.37
CA GLY A 293 -9.19 -5.63 6.69
C GLY A 293 -8.41 -4.90 7.78
N PHE A 294 -9.06 -4.78 8.92
CA PHE A 294 -8.66 -4.12 10.16
C PHE A 294 -7.46 -4.81 10.89
N GLY A 295 -6.37 -5.12 10.18
CA GLY A 295 -5.36 -6.07 10.67
C GLY A 295 -4.00 -5.49 11.07
N LEU A 296 -3.38 -4.66 10.22
CA LEU A 296 -1.97 -4.27 10.39
C LEU A 296 -1.78 -2.84 10.92
N SER A 297 -2.68 -1.91 10.58
CA SER A 297 -2.64 -0.54 11.08
C SER A 297 -2.85 -0.47 12.59
N SER A 298 -3.72 -1.33 13.14
CA SER A 298 -3.97 -1.44 14.59
C SER A 298 -2.73 -1.94 15.35
N ILE A 299 -1.95 -2.86 14.79
CA ILE A 299 -0.69 -3.35 15.38
C ILE A 299 0.37 -2.26 15.37
N ALA A 300 0.52 -1.53 14.25
CA ALA A 300 1.46 -0.41 14.16
C ALA A 300 1.11 0.72 15.15
N VAL A 301 -0.18 1.05 15.28
CA VAL A 301 -0.67 2.04 16.26
C VAL A 301 -0.46 1.55 17.70
N ALA A 302 -0.69 0.27 17.99
CA ALA A 302 -0.45 -0.30 19.32
C ALA A 302 1.04 -0.28 19.70
N LEU A 303 1.94 -0.59 18.76
CA LEU A 303 3.39 -0.51 18.98
C LEU A 303 3.84 0.94 19.20
N LEU A 304 3.32 1.88 18.40
CA LEU A 304 3.61 3.30 18.56
C LEU A 304 3.11 3.83 19.90
N ALA A 305 1.90 3.46 20.32
CA ALA A 305 1.33 3.82 21.62
C ALA A 305 2.11 3.21 22.79
N GLY A 306 2.58 1.96 22.65
CA GLY A 306 3.46 1.32 23.64
C GLY A 306 4.80 2.04 23.78
N TYR A 307 5.40 2.45 22.66
CA TYR A 307 6.65 3.20 22.65
C TYR A 307 6.51 4.59 23.29
N THR A 308 5.46 5.34 22.94
CA THR A 308 5.20 6.68 23.53
C THR A 308 4.88 6.57 25.02
N GLY A 309 4.14 5.55 25.45
CA GLY A 309 3.90 5.27 26.87
C GLY A 309 5.18 5.00 27.66
N LEU A 310 6.10 4.20 27.11
CA LEU A 310 7.41 3.92 27.72
C LEU A 310 8.31 5.15 27.81
N LEU A 311 8.28 6.01 26.79
CA LEU A 311 8.99 7.30 26.83
C LEU A 311 8.41 8.23 27.89
N HIS A 312 7.08 8.29 28.00
CA HIS A 312 6.39 9.12 28.98
C HIS A 312 6.69 8.67 30.42
N ASP A 313 6.66 7.36 30.71
CA ASP A 313 7.01 6.84 32.04
C ASP A 313 8.48 7.15 32.40
N ARG A 314 9.40 7.05 31.44
CA ARG A 314 10.80 7.43 31.65
C ARG A 314 10.99 8.93 31.90
N ALA A 315 10.23 9.79 31.23
CA ALA A 315 10.28 11.23 31.46
C ALA A 315 9.75 11.58 32.86
N ARG A 316 8.64 10.95 33.28
CA ARG A 316 8.05 11.16 34.61
C ARG A 316 9.02 10.79 35.75
N ARG A 317 9.75 9.69 35.63
CA ARG A 317 10.73 9.24 36.64
C ARG A 317 11.98 10.11 36.77
N ARG A 318 12.21 11.09 35.88
CA ARG A 318 13.34 12.03 35.99
C ARG A 318 13.00 13.30 36.79
N HIS A 319 11.72 13.54 37.06
CA HIS A 319 11.23 14.71 37.79
C HIS A 319 10.84 14.41 39.24
N VAL A 320 11.10 13.19 39.71
CA VAL A 320 10.96 12.74 41.11
C VAL A 320 12.34 12.31 41.59
#